data_AF-A0A3L7ZWZ8-F1
#
_entry.id   AF-A0A3L7ZWZ8-F1
#
_cell.length_a   1.000
_cell.length_b   1.000
_cell.length_c   1.000
_cell.angle_alpha   90.00
_cell.angle_beta   90.00
_cell.angle_gamma   90.00
#
_symmetry.space_group_name_H-M   'P 1'
#
loop_
_entity.id
_entity.type
_entity.pdbx_description
1 polymer ?
#
loop_
_entity_poly.entity_id
_entity_poly.type
_entity_poly.pdbx_seq_one_letter_code
_entity_poly.pdbx_strand_id
1 'polypeptide(L)'
;MKLKCILLSVFALAAVSLHAAEKPDSLSHSRSPLKSVVQAGTAFAVNVGITEVLKHTVTERRPDGSGDDSFPSRHTSWAYNLGSIGARELYRFSPWSVTGFHAMASAVGMQRIMARRHLPRDVLAGAAIGVASAELGYWLGGLFFHDAPLKLPHMSYERLAAFDYATVAVFPLSDIGEGLSLRTGFSAKAHVIYPLNEHLGLLAALKVQSLPVYRSGQFFGLLDSAGLSAGASYGMSLGGRWGIESDIVIGVSRVWGQGGYNCGRWAFDCDATLGFPCRIADMLMLGPRAGYNVMVMSDAISMLTLSFFTQITF
;
A
#
# COMPACT_ATOMS: atom_id res chain seq x y z
N MET A 1 2.76 27.46 2.44
CA MET A 1 1.42 27.58 1.84
C MET A 1 1.07 26.49 0.80
N LYS A 2 2.01 26.02 -0.04
CA LYS A 2 1.69 25.05 -1.12
C LYS A 2 1.34 23.61 -0.67
N LEU A 3 1.86 23.14 0.47
CA LEU A 3 1.55 21.80 1.01
C LEU A 3 0.13 21.72 1.60
N LYS A 4 -0.36 22.82 2.20
CA LYS A 4 -1.73 22.89 2.72
C LYS A 4 -2.77 22.77 1.60
N CYS A 5 -2.54 23.38 0.44
CA CYS A 5 -3.44 23.29 -0.70
C CYS A 5 -3.51 21.89 -1.31
N ILE A 6 -2.41 21.13 -1.35
CA ILE A 6 -2.40 19.74 -1.84
C ILE A 6 -3.12 18.81 -0.85
N LEU A 7 -2.87 18.98 0.46
CA LEU A 7 -3.61 18.26 1.50
C LEU A 7 -5.10 18.58 1.47
N LEU A 8 -5.48 19.84 1.25
CA LEU A 8 -6.87 20.28 1.12
C LEU A 8 -7.54 19.75 -0.16
N SER A 9 -6.83 19.64 -1.28
CA SER A 9 -7.40 19.06 -2.50
C SER A 9 -7.54 17.55 -2.42
N VAL A 10 -6.62 16.86 -1.74
CA VAL A 10 -6.75 15.42 -1.43
C VAL A 10 -7.90 15.19 -0.45
N PHE A 11 -8.05 16.05 0.57
CA PHE A 11 -9.19 16.04 1.47
C PHE A 11 -10.50 16.37 0.76
N ALA A 12 -10.49 17.27 -0.23
CA ALA A 12 -11.68 17.64 -1.00
C ALA A 12 -12.11 16.52 -1.96
N LEU A 13 -11.16 15.81 -2.59
CA LEU A 13 -11.46 14.61 -3.36
C LEU A 13 -12.04 13.51 -2.45
N ALA A 14 -11.45 13.30 -1.27
CA ALA A 14 -11.99 12.39 -0.26
C ALA A 14 -13.38 12.85 0.25
N ALA A 15 -13.62 14.15 0.35
CA ALA A 15 -14.89 14.74 0.81
C ALA A 15 -16.04 14.56 -0.20
N VAL A 16 -15.73 14.57 -1.51
CA VAL A 16 -16.73 14.23 -2.55
C VAL A 16 -17.11 12.75 -2.48
N SER A 17 -16.17 11.87 -2.12
CA SER A 17 -16.42 10.43 -1.89
C SER A 17 -17.11 10.13 -0.55
N LEU A 18 -16.96 11.01 0.46
CA LEU A 18 -17.63 10.93 1.77
C LEU A 18 -19.15 11.08 1.68
N HIS A 19 -19.67 11.74 0.63
CA HIS A 19 -21.11 11.93 0.42
C HIS A 19 -21.79 10.77 -0.33
N ALA A 20 -21.01 9.83 -0.88
CA ALA A 20 -21.50 8.70 -1.68
C ALA A 20 -21.41 7.34 -0.97
N ALA A 21 -20.89 7.29 0.26
CA ALA A 21 -20.78 6.04 1.01
C ALA A 21 -22.17 5.57 1.48
N GLU A 22 -22.66 4.48 0.90
CA GLU A 22 -23.76 3.70 1.48
C GLU A 22 -23.43 3.30 2.92
N LYS A 23 -24.47 3.00 3.72
CA LYS A 23 -24.29 2.56 5.10
C LYS A 23 -23.31 1.38 5.10
N PRO A 24 -22.22 1.42 5.89
CA PRO A 24 -21.34 0.26 6.05
C PRO A 24 -22.20 -0.96 6.39
N ASP A 25 -21.92 -2.08 5.75
CA ASP A 25 -22.65 -3.33 5.92
C ASP A 25 -22.94 -3.56 7.40
N SER A 26 -24.16 -4.00 7.69
CA SER A 26 -24.54 -4.38 9.03
C SER A 26 -23.77 -5.65 9.41
N LEU A 27 -22.53 -5.49 9.90
CA LEU A 27 -22.01 -6.33 10.97
C LEU A 27 -22.87 -6.03 12.21
N SER A 28 -24.13 -6.44 12.14
CA SER A 28 -25.03 -6.48 13.28
C SER A 28 -24.55 -7.60 14.18
N HIS A 29 -23.60 -7.26 15.04
CA HIS A 29 -23.48 -7.97 16.31
C HIS A 29 -22.83 -7.04 17.32
N SER A 30 -23.53 -6.87 18.44
CA SER A 30 -22.94 -6.53 19.72
C SER A 30 -21.83 -7.56 20.00
N ARG A 31 -20.59 -7.27 19.59
CA ARG A 31 -19.42 -8.06 19.96
C ARG A 31 -19.08 -7.67 21.39
N SER A 32 -18.98 -8.67 22.27
CA SER A 32 -18.49 -8.44 23.62
C SER A 32 -17.12 -7.76 23.55
N PRO A 33 -16.89 -6.66 24.30
CA PRO A 33 -15.61 -5.95 24.28
C PRO A 33 -14.45 -6.87 24.65
N LEU A 34 -14.70 -7.89 25.49
CA LEU A 34 -13.73 -8.92 25.83
C LEU A 34 -13.27 -9.72 24.60
N LYS A 35 -14.19 -10.08 23.70
CA LYS A 35 -13.87 -10.83 22.47
C LYS A 35 -12.98 -10.00 21.54
N SER A 36 -13.32 -8.74 21.30
CA SER A 36 -12.51 -7.83 20.48
C SER A 36 -11.11 -7.66 21.07
N VAL A 37 -10.99 -7.48 22.39
CA VAL A 37 -9.68 -7.36 23.06
C VAL A 37 -8.85 -8.64 22.93
N VAL A 38 -9.44 -9.82 23.11
CA VAL A 38 -8.72 -11.09 22.99
C VAL A 38 -8.28 -11.35 21.54
N GLN A 39 -9.13 -11.08 20.56
CA GLN A 39 -8.79 -11.25 19.14
C GLN A 39 -7.70 -10.26 18.70
N ALA A 40 -7.84 -8.98 19.05
CA ALA A 40 -6.82 -7.96 18.77
C ALA A 40 -5.48 -8.27 19.46
N GLY A 41 -5.52 -8.73 20.72
CA GLY A 41 -4.33 -9.15 21.46
C GLY A 41 -3.65 -10.36 20.82
N THR A 42 -4.43 -11.34 20.35
CA THR A 42 -3.91 -12.52 19.63
C THR A 42 -3.26 -12.11 18.31
N ALA A 43 -3.92 -11.24 17.52
CA ALA A 43 -3.37 -10.66 16.29
C ALA A 43 -2.04 -9.94 16.51
N PHE A 44 -1.94 -9.14 17.58
CA PHE A 44 -0.70 -8.45 17.89
C PHE A 44 0.40 -9.42 18.34
N ALA A 45 0.07 -10.39 19.20
CA ALA A 45 1.03 -11.39 19.69
C ALA A 45 1.59 -12.26 18.55
N VAL A 46 0.74 -12.71 17.63
CA VAL A 46 1.13 -13.45 16.41
C VAL A 46 2.10 -12.62 15.59
N ASN A 47 1.77 -11.33 15.37
CA ASN A 47 2.63 -10.46 14.60
C ASN A 47 4.00 -10.24 15.24
N VAL A 48 4.04 -9.99 16.54
CA VAL A 48 5.29 -9.85 17.30
C VAL A 48 6.12 -11.13 17.18
N GLY A 49 5.51 -12.30 17.38
CA GLY A 49 6.19 -13.59 17.27
C GLY A 49 6.81 -13.82 15.90
N ILE A 50 6.02 -13.69 14.82
CA ILE A 50 6.50 -13.89 13.44
C ILE A 50 7.58 -12.88 13.08
N THR A 51 7.35 -11.60 13.39
CA THR A 51 8.29 -10.52 13.05
C THR A 51 9.63 -10.70 13.77
N GLU A 52 9.60 -11.06 15.05
CA GLU A 52 10.82 -11.21 15.84
C GLU A 52 11.61 -12.47 15.44
N VAL A 53 10.93 -13.58 15.20
CA VAL A 53 11.56 -14.80 14.68
C VAL A 53 12.26 -14.52 13.36
N LEU A 54 11.55 -13.94 12.40
CA LEU A 54 12.14 -13.61 11.09
C LEU A 54 13.37 -12.71 11.22
N LYS A 55 13.31 -11.74 12.13
CA LYS A 55 14.39 -10.79 12.36
C LYS A 55 15.67 -11.38 12.94
N HIS A 56 15.55 -12.44 13.74
CA HIS A 56 16.72 -13.17 14.26
C HIS A 56 17.19 -14.28 13.32
N THR A 57 16.35 -14.73 12.38
CA THR A 57 16.71 -15.78 11.42
C THR A 57 17.30 -15.25 10.10
N VAL A 58 16.87 -14.06 9.65
CA VAL A 58 17.31 -13.48 8.37
C VAL A 58 18.36 -12.41 8.65
N THR A 59 19.62 -12.76 8.39
CA THR A 59 20.74 -11.82 8.53
C THR A 59 20.81 -10.93 7.29
N GLU A 60 20.50 -9.65 7.45
CA GLU A 60 20.55 -8.66 6.39
C GLU A 60 21.13 -7.33 6.90
N ARG A 61 22.21 -6.88 6.27
CA ARG A 61 22.89 -5.62 6.62
C ARG A 61 21.97 -4.43 6.39
N ARG A 62 21.82 -3.59 7.42
CA ARG A 62 21.06 -2.33 7.31
C ARG A 62 21.78 -1.32 6.39
N PRO A 63 21.03 -0.45 5.68
CA PRO A 63 21.63 0.56 4.79
C PRO A 63 22.52 1.59 5.50
N ASP A 64 22.28 1.85 6.78
CA ASP A 64 23.09 2.74 7.62
C ASP A 64 24.32 2.04 8.26
N GLY A 65 24.46 0.73 8.06
CA GLY A 65 25.54 -0.05 8.66
C GLY A 65 25.41 -0.25 10.17
N SER A 66 24.27 0.06 10.79
CA SER A 66 24.08 -0.04 12.24
C SER A 66 23.92 -1.47 12.77
N GLY A 67 23.70 -2.45 11.90
CA GLY A 67 23.53 -3.86 12.28
C GLY A 67 23.11 -4.77 11.12
N ASP A 68 22.97 -6.05 11.40
CA ASP A 68 22.65 -7.13 10.43
C ASP A 68 21.22 -7.67 10.56
N ASP A 69 20.31 -6.85 11.09
CA ASP A 69 18.92 -7.19 11.41
C ASP A 69 17.92 -6.27 10.67
N SER A 70 18.15 -6.06 9.35
CA SER A 70 17.30 -5.20 8.50
C SER A 70 15.94 -5.82 8.17
N PHE A 71 15.88 -7.13 7.94
CA PHE A 71 14.65 -7.82 7.55
C PHE A 71 13.88 -8.40 8.75
N PRO A 72 12.54 -8.33 8.79
CA PRO A 72 11.68 -7.32 8.16
C PRO A 72 11.61 -6.04 9.03
N SER A 73 11.01 -4.97 8.50
CA SER A 73 10.79 -3.75 9.29
C SER A 73 9.75 -3.98 10.40
N ARG A 74 10.21 -4.16 11.64
CA ARG A 74 9.35 -4.33 12.83
C ARG A 74 8.34 -3.20 13.01
N HIS A 75 8.77 -1.95 12.82
CA HIS A 75 7.89 -0.78 12.95
C HIS A 75 6.79 -0.78 11.89
N THR A 76 7.14 -1.13 10.65
CA THR A 76 6.15 -1.24 9.57
C THR A 76 5.19 -2.39 9.84
N SER A 77 5.70 -3.56 10.22
CA SER A 77 4.86 -4.72 10.52
C SER A 77 3.86 -4.45 11.65
N TRP A 78 4.31 -3.82 12.74
CA TRP A 78 3.42 -3.44 13.84
C TRP A 78 2.40 -2.36 13.42
N ALA A 79 2.82 -1.36 12.64
CA ALA A 79 1.92 -0.32 12.16
C ALA A 79 0.81 -0.87 11.25
N TYR A 80 1.15 -1.78 10.33
CA TYR A 80 0.18 -2.45 9.47
C TYR A 80 -0.75 -3.37 10.26
N ASN A 81 -0.23 -4.12 11.23
CA ASN A 81 -1.05 -4.99 12.07
C ASN A 81 -2.06 -4.21 12.92
N LEU A 82 -1.59 -3.16 13.62
CA LEU A 82 -2.47 -2.26 14.37
C LEU A 82 -3.45 -1.53 13.46
N GLY A 83 -3.00 -1.14 12.26
CA GLY A 83 -3.86 -0.55 11.24
C GLY A 83 -4.97 -1.48 10.80
N SER A 84 -4.67 -2.76 10.55
CA SER A 84 -5.66 -3.77 10.20
C SER A 84 -6.59 -4.13 11.36
N ILE A 85 -6.10 -4.18 12.60
CA ILE A 85 -6.94 -4.33 13.81
C ILE A 85 -7.91 -3.15 13.92
N GLY A 86 -7.39 -1.92 13.86
CA GLY A 86 -8.19 -0.70 13.93
C GLY A 86 -9.21 -0.62 12.80
N ALA A 87 -8.79 -0.97 11.58
CA ALA A 87 -9.64 -1.08 10.42
C ALA A 87 -10.80 -2.05 10.67
N ARG A 88 -10.54 -3.24 11.23
CA ARG A 88 -11.58 -4.25 11.49
C ARG A 88 -12.59 -3.81 12.55
N GLU A 89 -12.13 -3.17 13.62
CA GLU A 89 -13.01 -2.69 14.70
C GLU A 89 -13.81 -1.43 14.30
N LEU A 90 -13.25 -0.60 13.42
CA LEU A 90 -13.85 0.68 13.01
C LEU A 90 -14.55 0.65 11.65
N TYR A 91 -14.40 -0.45 10.90
CA TYR A 91 -15.04 -0.66 9.59
C TYR A 91 -16.55 -0.39 9.63
N ARG A 92 -17.22 -0.82 10.71
CA ARG A 92 -18.66 -0.64 10.92
C ARG A 92 -19.10 0.83 10.99
N PHE A 93 -18.19 1.73 11.34
CA PHE A 93 -18.49 3.17 11.43
C PHE A 93 -18.11 3.88 10.14
N SER A 94 -17.03 3.44 9.49
CA SER A 94 -16.58 4.01 8.23
C SER A 94 -15.70 3.01 7.47
N PRO A 95 -16.06 2.61 6.24
CA PRO A 95 -15.21 1.79 5.38
C PRO A 95 -13.83 2.44 5.15
N TRP A 96 -13.78 3.76 5.08
CA TRP A 96 -12.58 4.58 4.90
C TRP A 96 -11.53 4.41 6.01
N SER A 97 -11.91 3.87 7.17
CA SER A 97 -10.97 3.59 8.25
C SER A 97 -9.83 2.67 7.78
N VAL A 98 -10.12 1.70 6.92
CA VAL A 98 -9.13 0.75 6.39
C VAL A 98 -8.01 1.47 5.65
N THR A 99 -8.38 2.28 4.65
CA THR A 99 -7.42 2.99 3.80
C THR A 99 -6.70 4.10 4.57
N GLY A 100 -7.39 4.77 5.50
CA GLY A 100 -6.78 5.75 6.40
C GLY A 100 -5.69 5.15 7.30
N PHE A 101 -5.97 4.00 7.95
CA PHE A 101 -4.99 3.34 8.81
C PHE A 101 -3.80 2.80 8.01
N HIS A 102 -4.04 2.21 6.83
CA HIS A 102 -2.96 1.74 5.97
C HIS A 102 -2.11 2.91 5.43
N ALA A 103 -2.72 4.07 5.14
CA ALA A 103 -1.98 5.27 4.78
C ALA A 103 -1.07 5.77 5.91
N MET A 104 -1.55 5.75 7.16
CA MET A 104 -0.72 6.07 8.32
C MET A 104 0.42 5.04 8.50
N ALA A 105 0.14 3.76 8.31
CA ALA A 105 1.16 2.70 8.39
C ALA A 105 2.23 2.84 7.30
N SER A 106 1.84 3.24 6.09
CA SER A 106 2.78 3.60 5.01
C SER A 106 3.66 4.79 5.35
N ALA A 107 3.12 5.82 6.01
CA ALA A 107 3.93 6.95 6.46
C ALA A 107 5.04 6.50 7.43
N VAL A 108 4.73 5.57 8.34
CA VAL A 108 5.74 4.93 9.20
C VAL A 108 6.79 4.20 8.36
N GLY A 109 6.36 3.38 7.39
CA GLY A 109 7.27 2.70 6.46
C GLY A 109 8.20 3.65 5.70
N MET A 110 7.64 4.73 5.15
CA MET A 110 8.39 5.75 4.43
C MET A 110 9.42 6.43 5.32
N GLN A 111 9.05 6.78 6.56
CA GLN A 111 10.00 7.34 7.54
C GLN A 111 11.18 6.39 7.80
N ARG A 112 10.97 5.07 7.84
CA ARG A 112 12.04 4.09 8.06
C ARG A 112 13.05 4.04 6.91
N ILE A 113 12.58 4.22 5.69
CA ILE A 113 13.43 4.30 4.48
C ILE A 113 14.19 5.63 4.47
N MET A 114 13.50 6.75 4.74
CA MET A 114 14.14 8.07 4.81
C MET A 114 15.21 8.15 5.91
N ALA A 115 15.00 7.44 7.02
CA ALA A 115 15.97 7.30 8.10
C ALA A 115 17.10 6.29 7.80
N ARG A 116 17.13 5.68 6.61
CA ARG A 116 18.13 4.69 6.15
C ARG A 116 18.25 3.44 7.01
N ARG A 117 17.22 3.09 7.78
CA ARG A 117 17.26 1.92 8.65
C ARG A 117 16.79 0.64 7.99
N HIS A 118 16.01 0.74 6.91
CA HIS A 118 15.44 -0.40 6.19
C HIS A 118 15.43 -0.14 4.69
N LEU A 119 15.56 -1.21 3.93
CA LEU A 119 15.30 -1.21 2.49
C LEU A 119 13.79 -1.24 2.26
N PRO A 120 13.29 -0.74 1.11
CA PRO A 120 11.86 -0.78 0.84
C PRO A 120 11.28 -2.19 0.73
N ARG A 121 12.10 -3.19 0.38
CA ARG A 121 11.68 -4.61 0.44
C ARG A 121 11.34 -5.04 1.87
N ASP A 122 12.09 -4.57 2.88
CA ASP A 122 11.87 -4.89 4.29
C ASP A 122 10.59 -4.22 4.80
N VAL A 123 10.28 -3.04 4.26
CA VAL A 123 9.04 -2.30 4.53
C VAL A 123 7.85 -2.99 3.89
N LEU A 124 7.94 -3.40 2.62
CA LEU A 124 6.87 -4.14 1.95
C LEU A 124 6.61 -5.51 2.62
N ALA A 125 7.67 -6.24 2.94
CA ALA A 125 7.57 -7.49 3.69
C ALA A 125 6.95 -7.27 5.08
N GLY A 126 7.38 -6.22 5.78
CA GLY A 126 6.76 -5.83 7.05
C GLY A 126 5.26 -5.54 6.90
N ALA A 127 4.85 -4.79 5.88
CA ALA A 127 3.45 -4.51 5.60
C ALA A 127 2.64 -5.79 5.36
N ALA A 128 3.13 -6.69 4.51
CA ALA A 128 2.48 -7.96 4.22
C ALA A 128 2.35 -8.86 5.46
N ILE A 129 3.42 -8.97 6.26
CA ILE A 129 3.43 -9.73 7.52
C ILE A 129 2.42 -9.13 8.50
N GLY A 130 2.36 -7.80 8.62
CA GLY A 130 1.46 -7.12 9.54
C GLY A 130 -0.01 -7.40 9.26
N VAL A 131 -0.43 -7.28 8.00
CA VAL A 131 -1.80 -7.56 7.55
C VAL A 131 -2.13 -9.05 7.69
N ALA A 132 -1.24 -9.93 7.21
CA ALA A 132 -1.45 -11.38 7.30
C ALA A 132 -1.55 -11.86 8.75
N SER A 133 -0.72 -11.31 9.65
CA SER A 133 -0.76 -11.63 11.08
C SER A 133 -2.04 -11.14 11.75
N ALA A 134 -2.61 -10.03 11.29
CA ALA A 134 -3.89 -9.55 11.79
C ALA A 134 -5.00 -10.55 11.45
N GLU A 135 -5.12 -10.94 10.18
CA GLU A 135 -6.09 -11.93 9.74
C GLU A 135 -5.92 -13.28 10.45
N LEU A 136 -4.67 -13.76 10.56
CA LEU A 136 -4.37 -15.02 11.25
C LEU A 136 -4.73 -14.97 12.74
N GLY A 137 -4.43 -13.88 13.44
CA GLY A 137 -4.74 -13.77 14.86
C GLY A 137 -6.21 -13.56 15.16
N TYR A 138 -6.98 -12.90 14.27
CA TYR A 138 -8.44 -12.89 14.39
C TYR A 138 -9.03 -14.28 14.17
N TRP A 139 -8.49 -15.04 13.21
CA TRP A 139 -8.91 -16.43 12.98
C TRP A 139 -8.62 -17.31 14.22
N LEU A 140 -7.38 -17.28 14.74
CA LEU A 140 -6.99 -18.00 15.96
C LEU A 140 -7.81 -17.54 17.17
N GLY A 141 -8.00 -16.23 17.32
CA GLY A 141 -8.80 -15.63 18.40
C GLY A 141 -10.26 -16.09 18.38
N GLY A 142 -10.84 -16.32 17.19
CA GLY A 142 -12.19 -16.86 17.02
C GLY A 142 -12.34 -18.32 17.48
N LEU A 143 -11.27 -19.13 17.39
CA LEU A 143 -11.28 -20.52 17.85
C LEU A 143 -11.55 -20.62 19.37
N PHE A 144 -11.02 -19.69 20.18
CA PHE A 144 -11.23 -19.69 21.62
C PHE A 144 -12.69 -19.47 22.03
N PHE A 145 -13.50 -18.84 21.16
CA PHE A 145 -14.89 -18.51 21.45
C PHE A 145 -15.89 -19.40 20.69
N HIS A 146 -15.43 -20.45 20.00
CA HIS A 146 -16.25 -21.33 19.15
C HIS A 146 -17.13 -20.54 18.16
N ASP A 147 -16.62 -19.42 17.64
CA ASP A 147 -17.37 -18.65 16.64
C ASP A 147 -17.43 -19.47 15.33
N ALA A 148 -18.59 -19.45 14.66
CA ALA A 148 -18.72 -20.05 13.33
C ALA A 148 -17.71 -19.40 12.36
N PRO A 149 -17.14 -20.15 11.40
CA PRO A 149 -16.23 -19.58 10.42
C PRO A 149 -16.88 -18.38 9.74
N LEU A 150 -16.12 -17.29 9.56
CA LEU A 150 -16.58 -16.11 8.85
C LEU A 150 -17.18 -16.56 7.51
N LYS A 151 -18.46 -16.24 7.27
CA LYS A 151 -19.04 -16.35 5.93
C LYS A 151 -18.33 -15.30 5.07
N LEU A 152 -17.30 -15.75 4.37
CA LEU A 152 -16.55 -14.91 3.44
C LEU A 152 -17.41 -14.69 2.19
N PRO A 153 -17.55 -13.44 1.75
CA PRO A 153 -18.40 -13.15 0.61
C PRO A 153 -17.79 -13.67 -0.70
N HIS A 154 -18.67 -14.00 -1.63
CA HIS A 154 -18.28 -14.33 -3.00
C HIS A 154 -17.91 -13.05 -3.74
N MET A 155 -16.91 -13.11 -4.62
CA MET A 155 -16.63 -12.04 -5.57
C MET A 155 -17.80 -11.91 -6.55
N SER A 156 -18.72 -10.98 -6.27
CA SER A 156 -19.71 -10.51 -7.25
C SER A 156 -19.10 -9.38 -8.08
N TYR A 157 -19.39 -9.36 -9.38
CA TYR A 157 -18.73 -8.51 -10.35
C TYR A 157 -19.65 -7.48 -11.01
N GLU A 158 -20.60 -6.95 -10.23
CA GLU A 158 -20.98 -5.56 -10.48
C GLU A 158 -19.78 -4.71 -10.07
N ARG A 159 -19.07 -4.18 -11.06
CA ARG A 159 -17.95 -3.27 -10.81
C ARG A 159 -18.52 -1.98 -10.26
N LEU A 160 -18.37 -1.82 -8.97
CA LEU A 160 -18.70 -0.61 -8.24
C LEU A 160 -17.58 0.41 -8.36
N ALA A 161 -17.89 1.66 -8.02
CA ALA A 161 -16.84 2.65 -7.90
C ALA A 161 -15.93 2.26 -6.72
N ALA A 162 -14.64 2.51 -6.86
CA ALA A 162 -13.69 1.99 -5.89
C ALA A 162 -12.61 3.02 -5.55
N PHE A 163 -12.14 2.93 -4.32
CA PHE A 163 -10.97 3.64 -3.84
C PHE A 163 -9.95 2.61 -3.36
N ASP A 164 -8.74 2.69 -3.90
CA ASP A 164 -7.64 1.81 -3.56
C ASP A 164 -6.48 2.62 -2.99
N TYR A 165 -5.84 2.06 -1.96
CA TYR A 165 -4.58 2.52 -1.44
C TYR A 165 -3.54 1.40 -1.46
N ALA A 166 -2.39 1.68 -2.09
CA ALA A 166 -1.32 0.72 -2.29
C ALA A 166 0.03 1.22 -1.80
N THR A 167 0.78 0.29 -1.22
CA THR A 167 2.14 0.48 -0.75
C THR A 167 3.09 -0.27 -1.64
N VAL A 168 4.02 0.46 -2.25
CA VAL A 168 4.78 0.03 -3.41
C VAL A 168 6.27 0.06 -3.10
N ALA A 169 6.94 -1.08 -3.25
CA ALA A 169 8.40 -1.12 -3.41
C ALA A 169 8.73 -0.91 -4.88
N VAL A 170 9.64 0.02 -5.14
CA VAL A 170 10.08 0.40 -6.48
C VAL A 170 11.50 -0.08 -6.69
N PHE A 171 11.74 -0.83 -7.76
CA PHE A 171 13.02 -1.42 -8.12
C PHE A 171 13.50 -0.84 -9.45
N PRO A 172 14.31 0.23 -9.41
CA PRO A 172 14.94 0.79 -10.60
C PRO A 172 15.80 -0.27 -11.30
N LEU A 173 15.57 -0.44 -12.60
CA LEU A 173 16.32 -1.33 -13.49
C LEU A 173 17.39 -0.59 -14.27
N SER A 174 17.26 0.74 -14.38
CA SER A 174 18.18 1.62 -15.08
C SER A 174 18.73 2.66 -14.12
N ASP A 175 20.02 2.93 -14.25
CA ASP A 175 20.67 4.03 -13.54
C ASP A 175 20.37 5.37 -14.21
N ILE A 176 20.68 6.43 -13.48
CA ILE A 176 20.59 7.80 -13.97
C ILE A 176 21.95 8.17 -14.58
N GLY A 177 21.96 8.95 -15.67
CA GLY A 177 23.20 9.44 -16.28
C GLY A 177 24.14 10.10 -15.26
N GLU A 178 25.44 10.16 -15.58
CA GLU A 178 26.50 10.75 -14.74
C GLU A 178 27.02 9.89 -13.56
N GLY A 179 26.93 8.55 -13.65
CA GLY A 179 27.45 7.66 -12.60
C GLY A 179 26.61 7.69 -11.31
N LEU A 180 25.35 8.08 -11.43
CA LEU A 180 24.36 8.07 -10.35
C LEU A 180 23.52 6.80 -10.45
N SER A 181 23.70 5.91 -9.47
CA SER A 181 22.91 4.68 -9.38
C SER A 181 21.66 4.89 -8.54
N LEU A 182 20.53 4.38 -9.03
CA LEU A 182 19.30 4.34 -8.25
C LEU A 182 19.23 3.07 -7.43
N ARG A 183 18.73 3.18 -6.20
CA ARG A 183 18.44 2.01 -5.35
C ARG A 183 16.95 1.84 -5.19
N THR A 184 16.56 0.69 -4.63
CA THR A 184 15.16 0.39 -4.31
C THR A 184 14.56 1.56 -3.55
N GLY A 185 13.43 2.07 -4.05
CA GLY A 185 12.67 3.15 -3.43
C GLY A 185 11.28 2.71 -3.01
N PHE A 186 10.50 3.67 -2.55
CA PHE A 186 9.19 3.45 -1.97
C PHE A 186 8.18 4.40 -2.59
N SER A 187 6.96 3.92 -2.80
CA SER A 187 5.86 4.73 -3.26
C SER A 187 4.56 4.37 -2.54
N ALA A 188 3.74 5.38 -2.31
CA ALA A 188 2.35 5.24 -1.94
C ALA A 188 1.50 5.67 -3.14
N LYS A 189 0.54 4.83 -3.53
CA LYS A 189 -0.40 5.11 -4.62
C LYS A 189 -1.82 5.09 -4.08
N ALA A 190 -2.64 6.05 -4.50
CA ALA A 190 -4.06 6.10 -4.22
C ALA A 190 -4.82 6.16 -5.54
N HIS A 191 -5.75 5.23 -5.74
CA HIS A 191 -6.48 5.03 -6.98
C HIS A 191 -7.97 5.32 -6.73
N VAL A 192 -8.61 5.99 -7.67
CA VAL A 192 -10.06 6.13 -7.77
C VAL A 192 -10.48 5.49 -9.07
N ILE A 193 -11.33 4.47 -8.98
CA ILE A 193 -11.84 3.72 -10.12
C ILE A 193 -13.31 4.05 -10.29
N TYR A 194 -13.68 4.49 -11.48
CA TYR A 194 -15.05 4.70 -11.90
C TYR A 194 -15.46 3.61 -12.90
N PRO A 195 -16.53 2.85 -12.65
CA PRO A 195 -16.93 1.74 -13.52
C PRO A 195 -17.54 2.25 -14.82
N LEU A 196 -17.11 1.67 -15.95
CA LEU A 196 -17.74 1.90 -17.26
C LEU A 196 -18.65 0.73 -17.64
N ASN A 197 -18.22 -0.49 -17.34
CA ASN A 197 -19.00 -1.70 -17.45
C ASN A 197 -18.52 -2.69 -16.38
N GLU A 198 -18.99 -3.94 -16.43
CA GLU A 198 -18.57 -4.97 -15.49
C GLU A 198 -17.04 -5.13 -15.45
N HIS A 199 -16.34 -5.10 -16.60
CA HIS A 199 -14.91 -5.38 -16.69
C HIS A 199 -13.98 -4.19 -16.80
N LEU A 200 -14.46 -3.01 -17.15
CA LEU A 200 -13.68 -1.84 -17.51
C LEU A 200 -14.08 -0.66 -16.64
N GLY A 201 -13.08 0.14 -16.27
CA GLY A 201 -13.27 1.34 -15.47
C GLY A 201 -12.23 2.38 -15.83
N LEU A 202 -12.59 3.64 -15.63
CA LEU A 202 -11.66 4.75 -15.68
C LEU A 202 -10.93 4.82 -14.34
N LEU A 203 -9.62 4.99 -14.39
CA LEU A 203 -8.76 5.05 -13.23
C LEU A 203 -8.10 6.43 -13.17
N ALA A 204 -8.23 7.11 -12.03
CA ALA A 204 -7.40 8.25 -11.68
C ALA A 204 -6.50 7.86 -10.50
N ALA A 205 -5.21 8.16 -10.59
CA ALA A 205 -4.23 7.73 -9.61
C ALA A 205 -3.33 8.87 -9.16
N LEU A 206 -3.19 9.01 -7.84
CA LEU A 206 -2.22 9.87 -7.17
C LEU A 206 -1.04 9.02 -6.71
N LYS A 207 0.16 9.46 -7.02
CA LYS A 207 1.40 8.79 -6.62
C LYS A 207 2.25 9.75 -5.78
N VAL A 208 2.81 9.25 -4.69
CA VAL A 208 3.96 9.87 -4.01
C VAL A 208 5.07 8.83 -3.96
N GLN A 209 6.29 9.22 -4.26
CA GLN A 209 7.42 8.30 -4.42
C GLN A 209 8.70 8.95 -3.89
N SER A 210 9.59 8.12 -3.37
CA SER A 210 10.94 8.49 -2.95
C SER A 210 11.94 7.43 -3.38
N LEU A 211 12.93 7.85 -4.17
CA LEU A 211 14.00 6.99 -4.70
C LEU A 211 15.36 7.44 -4.16
N PRO A 212 16.08 6.60 -3.41
CA PRO A 212 17.45 6.90 -3.01
C PRO A 212 18.42 6.91 -4.20
N VAL A 213 19.22 7.96 -4.30
CA VAL A 213 20.26 8.16 -5.34
C VAL A 213 21.63 8.00 -4.70
N TYR A 214 22.51 7.22 -5.34
CA TYR A 214 23.87 6.95 -4.90
C TYR A 214 24.89 7.35 -5.97
N ARG A 215 26.00 7.96 -5.54
CA ARG A 215 27.16 8.29 -6.39
C ARG A 215 28.36 7.49 -5.88
N SER A 216 28.97 6.67 -6.73
CA SER A 216 30.14 5.85 -6.36
C SER A 216 29.95 5.03 -5.07
N GLY A 217 28.75 4.49 -4.86
CA GLY A 217 28.40 3.70 -3.67
C GLY A 217 28.09 4.51 -2.41
N GLN A 218 28.26 5.84 -2.42
CA GLN A 218 27.83 6.71 -1.32
C GLN A 218 26.47 7.33 -1.61
N PHE A 219 25.65 7.47 -0.56
CA PHE A 219 24.36 8.12 -0.68
C PHE A 219 24.54 9.59 -1.07
N PHE A 220 23.88 10.00 -2.14
CA PHE A 220 23.95 11.34 -2.69
C PHE A 220 22.71 12.17 -2.34
N GLY A 221 21.51 11.59 -2.46
CA GLY A 221 20.25 12.31 -2.23
C GLY A 221 19.00 11.45 -2.40
N LEU A 222 17.83 12.08 -2.30
CA LEU A 222 16.54 11.45 -2.59
C LEU A 222 15.92 12.09 -3.83
N LEU A 223 15.51 11.28 -4.78
CA LEU A 223 14.68 11.70 -5.89
C LEU A 223 13.23 11.46 -5.50
N ASP A 224 12.61 12.50 -4.95
CA ASP A 224 11.22 12.46 -4.50
C ASP A 224 10.31 12.96 -5.61
N SER A 225 9.12 12.37 -5.73
CA SER A 225 8.13 12.82 -6.69
C SER A 225 6.71 12.66 -6.19
N ALA A 226 5.82 13.49 -6.71
CA ALA A 226 4.38 13.30 -6.61
C ALA A 226 3.74 13.60 -7.94
N GLY A 227 2.81 12.75 -8.34
CA GLY A 227 2.17 12.83 -9.63
C GLY A 227 0.70 12.49 -9.59
N LEU A 228 0.04 12.91 -10.66
CA LEU A 228 -1.31 12.55 -11.00
C LEU A 228 -1.27 11.82 -12.33
N SER A 229 -2.03 10.76 -12.43
CA SER A 229 -2.14 9.92 -13.62
C SER A 229 -3.58 9.52 -13.84
N ALA A 230 -3.91 9.21 -15.09
CA ALA A 230 -5.21 8.71 -15.47
C ALA A 230 -5.05 7.58 -16.49
N GLY A 231 -6.03 6.69 -16.54
CA GLY A 231 -6.02 5.60 -17.49
C GLY A 231 -7.20 4.66 -17.30
N ALA A 232 -6.96 3.37 -17.51
CA ALA A 232 -7.98 2.36 -17.49
C ALA A 232 -7.62 1.24 -16.52
N SER A 233 -8.65 0.69 -15.90
CA SER A 233 -8.58 -0.51 -15.10
C SER A 233 -9.42 -1.59 -15.76
N TYR A 234 -8.88 -2.79 -15.89
CA TYR A 234 -9.56 -4.00 -16.31
C TYR A 234 -9.58 -5.01 -15.16
N GLY A 235 -10.59 -5.86 -15.10
CA GLY A 235 -10.65 -6.88 -14.06
C GLY A 235 -11.67 -7.97 -14.34
N MET A 236 -11.46 -9.08 -13.65
CA MET A 236 -12.29 -10.28 -13.78
C MET A 236 -12.28 -11.09 -12.48
N SER A 237 -13.36 -11.80 -12.20
CA SER A 237 -13.40 -12.81 -11.13
C SER A 237 -12.82 -14.13 -11.65
N LEU A 238 -11.96 -14.77 -10.86
CA LEU A 238 -11.47 -16.14 -11.12
C LEU A 238 -12.35 -17.20 -10.44
N GLY A 239 -13.43 -16.79 -9.80
CA GLY A 239 -14.29 -17.65 -8.99
C GLY A 239 -13.95 -17.63 -7.49
N GLY A 240 -14.95 -17.91 -6.67
CA GLY A 240 -14.82 -17.83 -5.22
C GLY A 240 -14.59 -16.40 -4.74
N ARG A 241 -13.47 -16.16 -4.06
CA ARG A 241 -13.10 -14.86 -3.47
C ARG A 241 -11.96 -14.15 -4.22
N TRP A 242 -11.51 -14.71 -5.33
CA TRP A 242 -10.30 -14.26 -6.04
C TRP A 242 -10.65 -13.57 -7.35
N GLY A 243 -9.86 -12.56 -7.70
CA GLY A 243 -9.96 -11.88 -8.98
C GLY A 243 -8.58 -11.56 -9.57
N ILE A 244 -8.62 -11.02 -10.79
CA ILE A 244 -7.49 -10.38 -11.45
C ILE A 244 -7.88 -8.93 -11.71
N GLU A 245 -6.96 -8.02 -11.45
CA GLU A 245 -7.05 -6.60 -11.84
C GLU A 245 -5.82 -6.24 -12.67
N SER A 246 -6.01 -5.46 -13.73
CA SER A 246 -4.93 -4.93 -14.55
C SER A 246 -5.18 -3.46 -14.77
N ASP A 247 -4.20 -2.63 -14.41
CA ASP A 247 -4.31 -1.19 -14.54
C ASP A 247 -3.23 -0.68 -15.50
N ILE A 248 -3.59 0.29 -16.34
CA ILE A 248 -2.63 1.08 -17.10
C ILE A 248 -2.94 2.55 -16.91
N VAL A 249 -1.95 3.31 -16.44
CA VAL A 249 -2.08 4.75 -16.22
C VAL A 249 -0.92 5.51 -16.83
N ILE A 250 -1.23 6.69 -17.35
CA ILE A 250 -0.26 7.63 -17.88
C ILE A 250 -0.46 8.96 -17.13
N GLY A 251 0.62 9.62 -16.77
CA GLY A 251 0.54 10.82 -15.96
C GLY A 251 1.78 11.67 -15.97
N VAL A 252 1.73 12.67 -15.09
CA VAL A 252 2.80 13.64 -14.89
C VAL A 252 3.12 13.71 -13.41
N SER A 253 4.40 13.58 -13.09
CA SER A 253 4.93 13.78 -11.74
C SER A 253 5.79 15.02 -11.66
N ARG A 254 5.62 15.76 -10.57
CA ARG A 254 6.57 16.78 -10.16
C ARG A 254 7.67 16.12 -9.35
N VAL A 255 8.92 16.44 -9.69
CA VAL A 255 10.12 15.89 -9.06
C VAL A 255 10.79 16.96 -8.19
N TRP A 256 11.30 16.56 -7.02
CA TRP A 256 12.10 17.40 -6.13
C TRP A 256 13.13 16.56 -5.38
N GLY A 257 13.90 17.20 -4.48
CA GLY A 257 14.96 16.51 -3.72
C GLY A 257 16.24 16.26 -4.50
N GLN A 258 16.35 16.82 -5.72
CA GLN A 258 17.36 16.50 -6.75
C GLN A 258 18.84 16.55 -6.31
N GLY A 259 19.21 17.05 -5.12
CA GLY A 259 20.55 16.87 -4.56
C GLY A 259 21.70 17.48 -5.39
N GLY A 260 21.40 18.35 -6.36
CA GLY A 260 22.38 18.86 -7.33
C GLY A 260 22.41 18.11 -8.67
N TYR A 261 21.55 17.11 -8.88
CA TYR A 261 21.28 16.50 -10.17
C TYR A 261 20.42 17.41 -11.04
N ASN A 262 20.82 17.63 -12.28
CA ASN A 262 20.11 18.51 -13.21
C ASN A 262 19.03 17.75 -13.99
N CYS A 263 18.04 17.19 -13.29
CA CYS A 263 16.82 16.72 -13.97
C CYS A 263 15.75 17.79 -14.04
N GLY A 264 14.92 17.70 -15.07
CA GLY A 264 13.70 18.49 -15.17
C GLY A 264 12.84 18.35 -13.90
N ARG A 265 12.13 19.42 -13.54
CA ARG A 265 11.20 19.43 -12.38
C ARG A 265 9.94 18.59 -12.62
N TRP A 266 9.77 18.08 -13.84
CA TRP A 266 8.61 17.34 -14.29
C TRP A 266 9.08 16.06 -14.95
N ALA A 267 8.34 14.99 -14.74
CA ALA A 267 8.51 13.70 -15.37
C ALA A 267 7.18 13.20 -15.91
N PHE A 268 7.24 12.43 -16.98
CA PHE A 268 6.10 11.70 -17.51
C PHE A 268 6.15 10.26 -17.02
N ASP A 269 5.03 9.76 -16.51
CA ASP A 269 4.93 8.41 -15.97
C ASP A 269 4.01 7.57 -16.84
N CYS A 270 4.44 6.34 -17.13
CA CYS A 270 3.59 5.28 -17.61
C CYS A 270 3.72 4.11 -16.64
N ASP A 271 2.62 3.60 -16.12
CA ASP A 271 2.59 2.54 -15.12
C ASP A 271 1.57 1.49 -15.54
N ALA A 272 2.04 0.25 -15.72
CA ALA A 272 1.22 -0.90 -16.01
C ALA A 272 1.32 -1.90 -14.86
N THR A 273 0.19 -2.30 -14.28
CA THR A 273 0.16 -3.20 -13.13
C THR A 273 -0.81 -4.35 -13.34
N LEU A 274 -0.50 -5.48 -12.71
CA LEU A 274 -1.30 -6.70 -12.64
C LEU A 274 -1.43 -7.11 -11.18
N GLY A 275 -2.65 -7.32 -10.72
CA GLY A 275 -3.02 -7.62 -9.34
C GLY A 275 -3.88 -8.85 -9.21
N PHE A 276 -3.80 -9.44 -8.02
CA PHE A 276 -4.57 -10.62 -7.63
C PHE A 276 -5.38 -10.33 -6.36
N PRO A 277 -6.47 -9.54 -6.44
CA PRO A 277 -7.30 -9.25 -5.28
C PRO A 277 -7.96 -10.50 -4.70
N CYS A 278 -8.12 -10.47 -3.38
CA CYS A 278 -8.96 -11.34 -2.59
C CYS A 278 -10.01 -10.49 -1.84
N ARG A 279 -11.29 -10.87 -1.95
CA ARG A 279 -12.36 -10.25 -1.16
C ARG A 279 -12.40 -10.80 0.26
N ILE A 280 -12.49 -9.89 1.22
CA ILE A 280 -12.54 -10.22 2.65
C ILE A 280 -13.88 -9.80 3.27
N ALA A 281 -14.47 -8.70 2.80
CA ALA A 281 -15.83 -8.26 3.13
C ALA A 281 -16.53 -7.77 1.85
N ASP A 282 -17.84 -7.57 1.90
CA ASP A 282 -18.63 -7.26 0.70
C ASP A 282 -18.10 -6.01 -0.03
N MET A 283 -17.66 -5.00 0.72
CA MET A 283 -17.04 -3.78 0.20
C MET A 283 -15.51 -3.68 0.37
N LEU A 284 -14.80 -4.76 0.77
CA LEU A 284 -13.35 -4.72 1.05
C LEU A 284 -12.57 -5.85 0.35
N MET A 285 -11.56 -5.44 -0.40
CA MET A 285 -10.60 -6.33 -1.08
C MET A 285 -9.16 -5.95 -0.73
N LEU A 286 -8.27 -6.93 -0.77
CA LEU A 286 -6.83 -6.70 -0.68
C LEU A 286 -6.06 -7.70 -1.52
N GLY A 287 -4.84 -7.36 -1.89
CA GLY A 287 -4.01 -8.28 -2.66
C GLY A 287 -2.63 -7.74 -3.00
N PRO A 288 -1.77 -8.61 -3.55
CA PRO A 288 -0.53 -8.19 -4.17
C PRO A 288 -0.78 -7.63 -5.58
N ARG A 289 0.08 -6.70 -5.98
CA ARG A 289 0.22 -6.22 -7.36
C ARG A 289 1.68 -6.22 -7.77
N ALA A 290 1.93 -6.54 -9.02
CA ALA A 290 3.22 -6.36 -9.67
C ALA A 290 3.04 -5.44 -10.86
N GLY A 291 4.05 -4.62 -11.17
CA GLY A 291 3.95 -3.69 -12.27
C GLY A 291 5.27 -3.23 -12.83
N TYR A 292 5.18 -2.52 -13.95
CA TYR A 292 6.28 -1.91 -14.65
C TYR A 292 5.99 -0.42 -14.83
N ASN A 293 6.86 0.41 -14.28
CA ASN A 293 6.76 1.85 -14.37
C ASN A 293 7.93 2.41 -15.18
N VAL A 294 7.62 3.27 -16.14
CA VAL A 294 8.61 4.09 -16.86
C VAL A 294 8.38 5.53 -16.45
N MET A 295 9.42 6.16 -15.92
CA MET A 295 9.43 7.58 -15.56
C MET A 295 10.44 8.29 -16.47
N VAL A 296 9.94 9.16 -17.34
CA VAL A 296 10.75 9.90 -18.31
C VAL A 296 10.96 11.32 -17.81
N MET A 297 12.22 11.68 -17.60
CA MET A 297 12.66 13.03 -17.23
C MET A 297 13.67 13.55 -18.26
N SER A 298 14.89 13.89 -17.85
CA SER A 298 16.05 14.01 -18.75
C SER A 298 16.47 12.65 -19.30
N ASP A 299 16.47 11.64 -18.43
CA ASP A 299 16.69 10.24 -18.75
C ASP A 299 15.40 9.43 -18.53
N ALA A 300 15.27 8.30 -19.23
CA ALA A 300 14.17 7.36 -19.02
C ALA A 300 14.57 6.34 -17.95
N ILE A 301 13.82 6.32 -16.84
CA ILE A 301 14.03 5.40 -15.73
C ILE A 301 12.99 4.29 -15.79
N SER A 302 13.45 3.07 -16.03
CA SER A 302 12.60 1.87 -15.99
C SER A 302 12.63 1.25 -14.59
N MET A 303 11.46 0.90 -14.07
CA MET A 303 11.29 0.41 -12.69
C MET A 303 10.32 -0.76 -12.66
N LEU A 304 10.69 -1.84 -11.97
CA LEU A 304 9.72 -2.83 -11.52
C LEU A 304 9.07 -2.36 -10.23
N THR A 305 7.79 -2.66 -10.06
CA THR A 305 7.05 -2.32 -8.86
C THR A 305 6.40 -3.58 -8.28
N LEU A 306 6.49 -3.72 -6.96
CA LEU A 306 5.76 -4.72 -6.21
C LEU A 306 4.98 -4.00 -5.13
N SER A 307 3.70 -4.26 -5.01
CA SER A 307 2.85 -3.58 -4.07
C SER A 307 1.86 -4.49 -3.37
N PHE A 308 1.43 -4.03 -2.21
CA PHE A 308 0.30 -4.56 -1.49
C PHE A 308 -0.77 -3.48 -1.42
N PHE A 309 -1.99 -3.82 -1.79
CA PHE A 309 -3.08 -2.84 -1.90
C PHE A 309 -4.30 -3.25 -1.10
N THR A 310 -5.07 -2.23 -0.71
CA THR A 310 -6.40 -2.39 -0.10
C THR A 310 -7.40 -1.50 -0.81
N GLN A 311 -8.51 -2.10 -1.20
CA GLN A 311 -9.53 -1.49 -2.04
C GLN A 311 -10.89 -1.56 -1.38
N ILE A 312 -11.57 -0.42 -1.36
CA ILE A 312 -12.94 -0.26 -0.88
C ILE A 312 -13.83 0.00 -2.10
N THR A 313 -14.97 -0.67 -2.18
CA THR A 313 -15.97 -0.46 -3.24
C THR A 313 -17.22 0.24 -2.69
N PHE A 314 -17.88 1.06 -3.51
CA PHE A 314 -19.06 1.87 -3.17
C PHE A 314 -19.97 2.11 -4.38
#